data_AF-X0XVJ3-F1
#
_entry.id   AF-X0XVJ3-F1
#
_cell.length_a   1.000
_cell.length_b   1.000
_cell.length_c   1.000
_cell.angle_alpha   90.00
_cell.angle_beta   90.00
_cell.angle_gamma   90.00
#
_symmetry.space_group_name_H-M   'P 1'
#
loop_
_entity.id
_entity.type
_entity.pdbx_description
1 polymer ?
#
loop_
_entity_poly.entity_id
_entity_poly.type
_entity_poly.pdbx_seq_one_letter_code
_entity_poly.pdbx_strand_id
1 'polypeptide(L)'
;MGDWVNADLVPIPFDPDEGNRILEEAGYEDSDGDGIREDADGNPLEYRLYADEIGTQARILEIISDGLADIGISAPPTLMDGDAMYDLLEPDWDFDMIYWGWGWDPDPDFAVFCFTCQSIEDWLSDCGYCNEEYDAIYLEQGITIDEEERRELIWEAQEILFNDRPYINLNYPPTIQAWRSDRFTFTDFSAGNVLIKWTVVKDPQPVQ
;
A
#
# COMPACT_ATOMS: atom_id res chain seq x y z
N MET A 1 -7.97 1.56 -11.11
CA MET A 1 -6.76 1.55 -11.96
C MET A 1 -7.00 1.10 -13.39
N GLY A 2 -7.98 0.24 -13.73
CA GLY A 2 -8.33 0.01 -15.15
C GLY A 2 -7.13 -0.39 -16.01
N ASP A 3 -6.98 0.25 -17.17
CA ASP A 3 -5.90 -0.02 -18.13
C ASP A 3 -4.52 0.45 -17.65
N TRP A 4 -4.42 1.13 -16.50
CA TRP A 4 -3.15 1.57 -15.92
C TRP A 4 -2.39 0.47 -15.18
N VAL A 5 -3.01 -0.68 -14.89
CA VAL A 5 -2.33 -1.79 -14.18
C VAL A 5 -1.41 -2.54 -15.12
N ASN A 6 -0.14 -2.69 -14.74
CA ASN A 6 0.79 -3.56 -15.45
C ASN A 6 0.40 -5.03 -15.20
N ALA A 7 -0.16 -5.69 -16.22
CA ALA A 7 -0.64 -7.05 -16.14
C ALA A 7 0.47 -8.11 -16.16
N ASP A 8 1.70 -7.72 -16.49
CA ASP A 8 2.86 -8.62 -16.56
C ASP A 8 3.52 -8.81 -15.19
N LEU A 9 3.21 -7.95 -14.20
CA LEU A 9 3.66 -8.12 -12.82
C LEU A 9 2.95 -9.31 -12.17
N VAL A 10 3.73 -10.34 -11.86
CA VAL A 10 3.22 -11.56 -11.22
C VAL A 10 3.35 -11.45 -9.70
N PRO A 11 2.25 -11.59 -8.94
CA PRO A 11 2.32 -11.60 -7.48
C PRO A 11 3.26 -12.67 -6.95
N ILE A 12 4.03 -12.32 -5.92
CA ILE A 12 4.92 -13.26 -5.24
C ILE A 12 4.06 -14.23 -4.42
N PRO A 13 4.19 -15.56 -4.65
CA PRO A 13 3.45 -16.53 -3.85
C PRO A 13 3.95 -16.53 -2.40
N PHE A 14 3.06 -16.87 -1.48
CA PHE A 14 3.46 -17.12 -0.10
C PHE A 14 4.26 -18.43 -0.02
N ASP A 15 5.54 -18.31 0.32
CA ASP A 15 6.50 -19.42 0.41
C ASP A 15 7.49 -19.18 1.57
N PRO A 16 7.21 -19.73 2.76
CA PRO A 16 8.12 -19.61 3.92
C PRO A 16 9.47 -20.28 3.72
N ASP A 17 9.56 -21.34 2.91
CA ASP A 17 10.84 -22.02 2.65
C ASP A 17 11.76 -21.10 1.84
N GLU A 18 11.20 -20.40 0.84
CA GLU A 18 11.93 -19.38 0.08
C GLU A 18 12.30 -18.17 0.95
N GLY A 19 11.41 -17.73 1.84
CA GLY A 19 11.70 -16.67 2.81
C GLY A 19 12.88 -17.02 3.71
N ASN A 20 12.90 -18.24 4.26
CA ASN A 20 14.02 -18.76 5.04
C ASN A 20 15.32 -18.78 4.24
N ARG A 21 15.28 -19.26 2.99
CA ARG A 21 16.46 -19.28 2.10
C ARG A 21 17.04 -17.88 1.87
N ILE A 22 16.18 -16.89 1.60
CA ILE A 22 16.61 -15.50 1.37
C ILE A 22 17.27 -14.91 2.62
N LEU A 23 16.68 -15.13 3.81
CA LEU A 23 17.24 -14.64 5.07
C LEU A 23 18.59 -15.30 5.40
N GLU A 24 18.72 -16.61 5.18
CA GLU A 24 19.99 -17.34 5.35
C GLU A 24 21.07 -16.84 4.39
N GLU A 25 20.74 -16.65 3.11
CA GLU A 25 21.69 -16.13 2.11
C GLU A 25 22.13 -14.69 2.40
N ALA A 26 21.25 -13.91 3.04
CA ALA A 26 21.56 -12.57 3.52
C ALA A 26 22.36 -12.56 4.85
N GLY A 27 22.52 -13.72 5.50
CA GLY A 27 23.29 -13.88 6.73
C GLY A 27 22.50 -13.63 8.02
N TYR A 28 21.18 -13.68 7.97
CA TYR A 28 20.33 -13.65 9.16
C TYR A 28 20.12 -15.07 9.69
N GLU A 29 20.69 -15.37 10.85
CA GLU A 29 20.63 -16.70 11.47
C GLU A 29 20.07 -16.59 12.89
N ASP A 30 19.40 -17.63 13.39
CA ASP A 30 19.05 -17.75 14.82
C ASP A 30 20.26 -18.37 15.55
N SER A 31 21.08 -17.51 16.13
CA SER A 31 22.38 -17.85 16.71
C SER A 31 22.29 -18.32 18.16
N ASP A 32 21.23 -17.98 18.88
CA ASP A 32 21.03 -18.32 20.28
C ASP A 32 19.94 -19.39 20.54
N GLY A 33 19.15 -19.71 19.52
CA GLY A 33 18.14 -20.77 19.50
C GLY A 33 16.82 -20.36 20.13
N ASP A 34 16.52 -19.07 20.26
CA ASP A 34 15.26 -18.56 20.80
C ASP A 34 14.11 -18.51 19.78
N GLY A 35 14.42 -18.74 18.49
CA GLY A 35 13.48 -18.74 17.38
C GLY A 35 13.37 -17.41 16.63
N ILE A 36 14.12 -16.38 17.03
CA ILE A 36 14.23 -15.09 16.34
C ILE A 36 15.61 -15.02 15.68
N ARG A 37 15.67 -14.66 14.41
CA ARG A 37 16.95 -14.48 13.70
C ARG A 37 17.61 -13.19 14.15
N GLU A 38 18.94 -13.15 14.08
CA GLU A 38 19.73 -11.94 14.29
C GLU A 38 20.52 -11.53 13.05
N ASP A 39 20.87 -10.25 12.98
CA ASP A 39 21.82 -9.73 12.01
C ASP A 39 23.28 -10.09 12.36
N ALA A 40 24.21 -9.69 11.49
CA ALA A 40 25.64 -9.96 11.69
C ALA A 40 26.25 -9.29 12.93
N ASP A 41 25.59 -8.27 13.49
CA ASP A 41 25.98 -7.57 14.72
C ASP A 41 25.31 -8.17 15.97
N GLY A 42 24.43 -9.17 15.80
CA GLY A 42 23.69 -9.84 16.86
C GLY A 42 22.44 -9.09 17.31
N ASN A 43 21.92 -8.17 16.51
CA ASN A 43 20.63 -7.53 16.80
C ASN A 43 19.49 -8.43 16.32
N PRO A 44 18.48 -8.70 17.15
CA PRO A 44 17.37 -9.56 16.77
C PRO A 44 16.46 -8.86 15.75
N LEU A 45 15.87 -9.63 14.84
CA LEU A 45 14.88 -9.17 13.87
C LEU A 45 13.52 -8.95 14.54
N GLU A 46 13.46 -7.94 15.42
CA GLU A 46 12.25 -7.48 16.09
C GLU A 46 11.80 -6.14 15.54
N TYR A 47 10.55 -6.08 15.08
CA TYR A 47 9.98 -4.92 14.41
C TYR A 47 8.64 -4.52 15.01
N ARG A 48 8.34 -3.22 14.96
CA ARG A 48 7.06 -2.65 15.38
C ARG A 48 6.07 -2.71 14.22
N LEU A 49 4.95 -3.41 14.44
CA LEU A 49 3.89 -3.61 13.45
C LEU A 49 2.60 -2.90 13.89
N TYR A 50 2.19 -1.90 13.11
CA TYR A 50 1.07 -1.01 13.46
C TYR A 50 -0.09 -1.09 12.47
N ALA A 51 -1.30 -0.83 12.96
CA ALA A 51 -2.47 -0.51 12.14
C ALA A 51 -3.48 0.30 12.95
N ASP A 52 -4.37 1.00 12.24
CA ASP A 52 -5.53 1.67 12.83
C ASP A 52 -6.48 0.66 13.51
N GLU A 53 -7.19 1.08 14.57
CA GLU A 53 -8.10 0.27 15.36
C GLU A 53 -9.48 0.03 14.68
N ILE A 54 -9.45 -0.36 13.40
CA ILE A 54 -10.64 -0.80 12.66
C ILE A 54 -10.83 -2.31 12.85
N GLY A 55 -12.09 -2.75 12.95
CA GLY A 55 -12.43 -4.13 13.36
C GLY A 55 -11.83 -5.29 12.54
N THR A 56 -11.33 -5.04 11.32
CA THR A 56 -10.66 -6.06 10.50
C THR A 56 -9.14 -6.10 10.67
N GLN A 57 -8.53 -5.03 11.18
CA GLN A 57 -7.06 -4.85 11.18
C GLN A 57 -6.37 -5.81 12.13
N ALA A 58 -6.95 -6.06 13.31
CA ALA A 58 -6.42 -7.02 14.29
C ALA A 58 -6.07 -8.36 13.63
N ARG A 59 -7.04 -8.90 12.87
CA ARG A 59 -6.90 -10.21 12.23
C ARG A 59 -5.86 -10.21 11.11
N ILE A 60 -5.74 -9.10 10.39
CA ILE A 60 -4.76 -8.95 9.32
C ILE A 60 -3.35 -8.90 9.92
N LEU A 61 -3.14 -8.10 10.97
CA LEU A 61 -1.85 -8.04 11.64
C LEU A 61 -1.46 -9.38 12.29
N GLU A 62 -2.41 -10.11 12.88
CA GLU A 62 -2.15 -11.48 13.38
C GLU A 62 -1.60 -12.39 12.26
N ILE A 63 -2.23 -12.38 11.07
CA ILE A 63 -1.78 -13.22 9.94
C ILE A 63 -0.38 -12.81 9.47
N ILE A 64 -0.10 -11.51 9.40
CA ILE A 64 1.22 -11.00 9.02
C ILE A 64 2.26 -11.42 10.07
N SER A 65 1.96 -11.21 11.35
CA SER A 65 2.84 -11.53 12.47
C SER A 65 3.16 -13.03 12.53
N ASP A 66 2.14 -13.89 12.39
CA ASP A 66 2.31 -15.35 12.36
C ASP A 66 3.21 -15.77 11.17
N GLY A 67 2.99 -15.19 9.98
CA GLY A 67 3.80 -15.50 8.80
C GLY A 67 5.25 -15.02 8.89
N LEU A 68 5.50 -13.90 9.57
CA LEU A 68 6.86 -13.43 9.87
C LEU A 68 7.53 -14.31 10.93
N ALA A 69 6.80 -14.76 11.93
CA ALA A 69 7.30 -15.65 12.97
C ALA A 69 7.74 -17.01 12.38
N ASP A 70 7.02 -17.54 11.38
CA ASP A 70 7.38 -18.79 10.68
C ASP A 70 8.77 -18.76 10.02
N ILE A 71 9.33 -17.57 9.77
CA ILE A 71 10.67 -17.36 9.20
C ILE A 71 11.64 -16.71 10.19
N GLY A 72 11.28 -16.62 11.47
CA GLY A 72 12.14 -16.11 12.55
C GLY A 72 12.21 -14.58 12.65
N ILE A 73 11.14 -13.87 12.27
CA ILE A 73 11.00 -12.43 12.43
C ILE A 73 9.89 -12.14 13.46
N SER A 74 10.20 -11.34 14.48
CA SER A 74 9.24 -10.93 15.51
C SER A 74 8.59 -9.61 15.15
N ALA A 75 7.26 -9.60 15.03
CA ALA A 75 6.50 -8.41 14.68
C ALA A 75 5.13 -8.39 15.39
N PRO A 76 5.09 -8.16 16.71
CA PRO A 76 3.85 -8.25 17.48
C PRO A 76 2.83 -7.18 17.04
N PRO A 77 1.57 -7.54 16.76
CA PRO A 77 0.54 -6.60 16.34
C PRO A 77 0.26 -5.52 17.38
N THR A 78 0.26 -4.27 16.94
CA THR A 78 -0.17 -3.12 17.75
C THR A 78 -1.23 -2.32 17.03
N LEU A 79 -2.44 -2.27 17.59
CA LEU A 79 -3.49 -1.37 17.13
C LEU A 79 -3.42 -0.04 17.85
N MET A 80 -3.70 1.04 17.14
CA MET A 80 -3.74 2.39 17.69
C MET A 80 -4.82 3.23 17.01
N ASP A 81 -5.14 4.36 17.63
CA ASP A 81 -6.01 5.38 17.03
C ASP A 81 -5.40 5.89 15.72
N GLY A 82 -6.25 6.12 14.72
CA GLY A 82 -5.82 6.54 13.38
C GLY A 82 -4.97 7.81 13.36
N ASP A 83 -5.31 8.85 14.14
CA ASP A 83 -4.52 10.08 14.19
C ASP A 83 -3.14 9.80 14.79
N ALA A 84 -3.07 8.97 15.83
CA ALA A 84 -1.80 8.54 16.42
C ALA A 84 -0.95 7.70 15.44
N MET A 85 -1.58 6.92 14.55
CA MET A 85 -0.86 6.20 13.49
C MET A 85 -0.31 7.16 12.43
N TYR A 86 -1.08 8.17 12.03
CA TYR A 86 -0.60 9.19 11.10
C TYR A 86 0.57 10.00 11.67
N ASP A 87 0.57 10.29 12.98
CA ASP A 87 1.69 10.95 13.65
C ASP A 87 3.00 10.12 13.60
N LEU A 88 2.94 8.81 13.34
CA LEU A 88 4.14 7.99 13.13
C LEU A 88 4.69 8.12 11.70
N LEU A 89 3.82 8.41 10.71
CA LEU A 89 4.25 8.48 9.31
C LEU A 89 5.14 9.69 9.07
N GLU A 90 4.81 10.83 9.68
CA GLU A 90 5.42 12.12 9.36
C GLU A 90 5.65 12.93 10.65
N PRO A 91 6.80 13.62 10.83
CA PRO A 91 7.97 13.72 9.93
C PRO A 91 8.97 12.57 9.99
N ASP A 92 8.81 11.71 10.99
CA ASP A 92 9.94 10.94 11.50
C ASP A 92 9.94 9.50 10.99
N TRP A 93 8.90 9.08 10.24
CA TRP A 93 8.61 7.68 9.90
C TRP A 93 8.94 6.75 11.08
N ASP A 94 8.42 7.07 12.28
CA ASP A 94 8.73 6.37 13.53
C ASP A 94 7.97 5.04 13.66
N PHE A 95 8.21 4.16 12.69
CA PHE A 95 7.65 2.82 12.62
C PHE A 95 8.63 1.90 11.87
N ASP A 96 8.40 0.61 11.97
CA ASP A 96 9.12 -0.37 11.14
C ASP A 96 8.18 -0.95 10.08
N MET A 97 6.92 -1.25 10.45
CA MET A 97 5.87 -1.70 9.54
C MET A 97 4.51 -1.11 9.91
N ILE A 98 3.78 -0.63 8.90
CA ILE A 98 2.38 -0.19 9.03
C ILE A 98 1.52 -0.96 8.02
N TYR A 99 0.38 -1.47 8.48
CA TYR A 99 -0.69 -1.89 7.61
C TYR A 99 -1.73 -0.78 7.48
N TRP A 100 -1.82 -0.25 6.27
CA TRP A 100 -2.72 0.84 5.89
C TRP A 100 -3.22 0.59 4.45
N GLY A 101 -4.18 1.40 3.98
CA GLY A 101 -4.63 1.34 2.60
C GLY A 101 -5.01 2.70 2.05
N TRP A 102 -4.57 2.97 0.81
CA TRP A 102 -4.94 4.15 0.04
C TRP A 102 -6.19 3.93 -0.82
N GLY A 103 -6.91 5.03 -1.06
CA GLY A 103 -7.81 5.15 -2.19
C GLY A 103 -7.05 5.69 -3.40
N TRP A 104 -7.38 5.19 -4.58
CA TRP A 104 -6.75 5.64 -5.82
C TRP A 104 -7.75 6.36 -6.71
N ASP A 105 -7.29 7.43 -7.34
CA ASP A 105 -8.06 8.11 -8.37
C ASP A 105 -8.13 7.29 -9.66
N PRO A 106 -9.12 7.57 -10.55
CA PRO A 106 -9.18 6.93 -11.85
C PRO A 106 -7.93 7.16 -12.71
N ASP A 107 -7.31 8.33 -12.56
CA ASP A 107 -5.99 8.65 -13.10
C ASP A 107 -4.93 8.38 -12.02
N PRO A 108 -3.85 7.64 -12.32
CA PRO A 108 -2.87 7.23 -11.32
C PRO A 108 -1.83 8.32 -11.01
N ASP A 109 -1.93 9.54 -11.54
CA ASP A 109 -0.88 10.57 -11.36
C ASP A 109 -0.52 10.80 -9.89
N PHE A 110 -1.51 11.02 -9.01
CA PHE A 110 -1.27 11.17 -7.58
C PHE A 110 -0.67 9.91 -6.95
N ALA A 111 -1.07 8.74 -7.45
CA ALA A 111 -0.54 7.46 -6.97
C ALA A 111 0.96 7.34 -7.22
N VAL A 112 1.36 7.70 -8.44
CA VAL A 112 2.76 7.64 -8.86
C VAL A 112 3.55 8.73 -8.14
N PHE A 113 2.96 9.92 -7.93
CA PHE A 113 3.59 11.01 -7.21
C PHE A 113 4.02 10.66 -5.77
N CYS A 114 3.20 9.91 -5.01
CA CYS A 114 3.50 9.55 -3.61
C CYS A 114 4.77 8.72 -3.37
N PHE A 115 5.37 8.18 -4.44
CA PHE A 115 6.64 7.44 -4.38
C PHE A 115 7.82 8.26 -4.94
N THR A 116 7.62 9.53 -5.26
CA THR A 116 8.70 10.40 -5.71
C THR A 116 9.51 10.92 -4.54
N CYS A 117 10.79 11.23 -4.76
CA CYS A 117 11.61 11.87 -3.73
C CYS A 117 11.00 13.22 -3.27
N GLN A 118 10.37 13.95 -4.19
CA GLN A 118 9.68 15.20 -3.87
C GLN A 118 8.53 15.01 -2.88
N SER A 119 7.80 13.90 -2.97
CA SER A 119 6.65 13.64 -2.08
C SER A 119 7.03 13.53 -0.60
N ILE A 120 8.30 13.20 -0.30
CA ILE A 120 8.86 13.24 1.06
C ILE A 120 8.88 14.69 1.57
N GLU A 121 9.39 15.64 0.77
CA GLU A 121 9.45 17.05 1.16
C GLU A 121 8.06 17.70 1.25
N ASP A 122 7.12 17.19 0.44
CA ASP A 122 5.74 17.65 0.37
C ASP A 122 4.81 16.96 1.40
N TRP A 123 5.33 16.08 2.27
CA TRP A 123 4.59 15.39 3.34
C TRP A 123 3.47 14.48 2.80
N LEU A 124 3.72 13.89 1.63
CA LEU A 124 2.79 13.03 0.89
C LEU A 124 3.35 11.61 0.70
N SER A 125 4.59 11.35 1.17
CA SER A 125 5.19 10.02 1.20
C SER A 125 5.04 9.39 2.57
N ASP A 126 4.29 8.31 2.66
CA ASP A 126 4.11 7.56 3.92
C ASP A 126 5.18 6.48 4.15
N CYS A 127 6.11 6.29 3.22
CA CYS A 127 7.17 5.28 3.32
C CYS A 127 8.59 5.84 3.18
N GLY A 128 8.74 7.14 2.94
CA GLY A 128 10.06 7.76 2.78
C GLY A 128 10.86 7.25 1.58
N TYR A 129 10.19 6.64 0.59
CA TYR A 129 10.85 6.05 -0.58
C TYR A 129 11.34 7.13 -1.56
N CYS A 130 12.53 6.94 -2.10
CA CYS A 130 13.14 7.85 -3.07
C CYS A 130 14.04 7.07 -4.04
N ASN A 131 13.74 7.20 -5.34
CA ASN A 131 14.53 6.63 -6.43
C ASN A 131 14.56 7.63 -7.61
N GLU A 132 15.75 8.08 -8.00
CA GLU A 132 15.92 9.10 -9.06
C GLU A 132 15.47 8.59 -10.46
N GLU A 133 15.53 7.29 -10.72
CA GLU A 133 15.05 6.68 -11.96
C GLU A 133 13.51 6.71 -12.01
N TYR A 134 12.88 6.41 -10.87
CA TYR A 134 11.43 6.52 -10.72
C TYR A 134 10.95 7.97 -10.88
N ASP A 135 11.64 8.94 -10.29
CA ASP A 135 11.34 10.36 -10.44
C ASP A 135 11.41 10.82 -11.90
N ALA A 136 12.40 10.33 -12.67
CA ALA A 136 12.51 10.65 -14.08
C ALA A 136 11.29 10.18 -14.89
N ILE A 137 10.83 8.95 -14.64
CA ILE A 137 9.63 8.38 -15.26
C ILE A 137 8.38 9.16 -14.87
N TYR A 138 8.24 9.53 -13.59
CA TYR A 138 7.11 10.34 -13.12
C TYR A 138 7.04 11.71 -13.83
N LEU A 139 8.18 12.37 -14.02
CA LEU A 139 8.24 13.64 -14.74
C LEU A 139 7.91 13.48 -16.23
N GLU A 140 8.36 12.40 -16.85
CA GLU A 140 8.07 12.11 -18.26
C GLU A 140 6.59 11.80 -18.48
N GLN A 141 5.98 10.92 -17.68
CA GLN A 141 4.57 10.58 -17.82
C GLN A 141 3.65 11.80 -17.67
N GLY A 142 4.04 12.78 -16.84
CA GLY A 142 3.27 14.01 -16.59
C GLY A 142 3.21 14.97 -17.78
N ILE A 143 4.12 14.83 -18.76
CA ILE A 143 4.14 15.65 -19.99
C ILE A 143 3.78 14.86 -21.25
N THR A 144 3.66 13.55 -21.17
CA THR A 144 3.31 12.66 -22.28
C THR A 144 1.82 12.76 -22.62
N ILE A 145 1.52 13.11 -23.87
CA ILE A 145 0.14 13.33 -24.36
C ILE A 145 -0.47 12.03 -24.90
N ASP A 146 0.36 11.16 -25.49
CA ASP A 146 -0.12 9.88 -26.01
C ASP A 146 -0.45 8.93 -24.85
N GLU A 147 -1.67 8.40 -24.85
CA GLU A 147 -2.18 7.60 -23.73
C GLU A 147 -1.48 6.24 -23.63
N GLU A 148 -1.10 5.65 -24.76
CA GLU A 148 -0.41 4.36 -24.80
C GLU A 148 1.04 4.51 -24.31
N GLU A 149 1.74 5.55 -24.78
CA GLU A 149 3.09 5.89 -24.31
C GLU A 149 3.10 6.23 -22.80
N ARG A 150 2.13 7.04 -22.33
CA ARG A 150 2.01 7.36 -20.90
C ARG A 150 1.76 6.11 -20.05
N ARG A 151 0.98 5.16 -20.56
CA ARG A 151 0.70 3.90 -19.87
C ARG A 151 1.95 3.04 -19.75
N GLU A 152 2.77 2.95 -20.80
CA GLU A 152 4.04 2.20 -20.75
C GLU A 152 4.99 2.76 -19.69
N LEU A 153 5.11 4.08 -19.59
CA LEU A 153 5.89 4.75 -18.53
C LEU A 153 5.34 4.41 -17.12
N ILE A 154 4.03 4.43 -16.93
CA ILE A 154 3.40 4.07 -15.65
C ILE A 154 3.62 2.58 -15.32
N TRP A 155 3.68 1.70 -16.33
CA TRP A 155 3.98 0.28 -16.12
C TRP A 155 5.43 0.05 -15.71
N GLU A 156 6.37 0.82 -16.26
CA GLU A 156 7.78 0.82 -15.86
C GLU A 156 7.93 1.32 -14.42
N ALA A 157 7.24 2.41 -14.05
CA ALA A 157 7.18 2.89 -12.67
C ALA A 157 6.67 1.81 -11.70
N GLN A 158 5.62 1.07 -12.09
CA GLN A 158 5.11 -0.05 -11.28
C GLN A 158 6.10 -1.21 -11.17
N GLU A 159 6.89 -1.49 -12.20
CA GLU A 159 7.93 -2.51 -12.17
C GLU A 159 9.07 -2.13 -11.21
N ILE A 160 9.49 -0.86 -11.20
CA ILE A 160 10.46 -0.36 -10.22
C ILE A 160 9.93 -0.55 -8.80
N LEU A 161 8.72 -0.08 -8.50
CA LEU A 161 8.13 -0.24 -7.17
C LEU A 161 7.93 -1.72 -6.78
N PHE A 162 7.59 -2.58 -7.73
CA PHE A 162 7.45 -4.02 -7.48
C PHE A 162 8.79 -4.67 -7.08
N ASN A 163 9.89 -4.24 -7.71
CA ASN A 163 11.22 -4.76 -7.43
C ASN A 163 11.82 -4.17 -6.16
N ASP A 164 11.66 -2.87 -5.94
CA ASP A 164 12.20 -2.15 -4.77
C ASP A 164 11.42 -2.42 -3.49
N ARG A 165 10.13 -2.78 -3.63
CA ARG A 165 9.22 -3.15 -2.53
C ARG A 165 9.13 -2.12 -1.40
N PRO A 166 8.94 -0.80 -1.68
CA PRO A 166 8.60 0.13 -0.61
C PRO A 166 7.29 -0.29 0.08
N TYR A 167 6.37 -0.90 -0.69
CA TYR A 167 5.15 -1.55 -0.20
C TYR A 167 5.09 -3.03 -0.55
N ILE A 168 4.37 -3.79 0.28
CA ILE A 168 3.85 -5.11 -0.06
C ILE A 168 2.32 -5.01 -0.17
N ASN A 169 1.83 -4.95 -1.42
CA ASN A 169 0.38 -4.85 -1.68
C ASN A 169 -0.33 -6.17 -1.37
N LEU A 170 -1.18 -6.18 -0.33
CA LEU A 170 -1.85 -7.42 0.13
C LEU A 170 -3.16 -7.72 -0.61
N ASN A 171 -3.99 -6.70 -0.87
CA ASN A 171 -5.27 -6.89 -1.54
C ASN A 171 -5.81 -5.60 -2.16
N TYR A 172 -6.82 -5.78 -3.04
CA TYR A 172 -7.69 -4.72 -3.52
C TYR A 172 -9.12 -5.05 -3.09
N PRO A 173 -9.59 -4.54 -1.94
CA PRO A 173 -10.86 -4.94 -1.39
C PRO A 173 -12.01 -4.37 -2.22
N PRO A 174 -13.04 -5.18 -2.58
CA PRO A 174 -14.19 -4.65 -3.28
C PRO A 174 -14.97 -3.70 -2.37
N THR A 175 -15.35 -2.53 -2.88
CA THR A 175 -16.24 -1.64 -2.14
C THR A 175 -17.68 -2.15 -2.19
N ILE A 176 -18.22 -2.59 -1.05
CA ILE A 176 -19.62 -3.02 -0.93
C ILE A 176 -20.47 -1.86 -0.44
N GLN A 177 -21.52 -1.52 -1.19
CA GLN A 177 -22.42 -0.42 -0.86
C GLN A 177 -23.87 -0.86 -0.90
N ALA A 178 -24.69 -0.27 -0.02
CA ALA A 178 -26.13 -0.49 0.04
C ALA A 178 -26.86 0.85 -0.09
N TRP A 179 -27.93 0.87 -0.88
CA TRP A 179 -28.80 2.03 -1.01
C TRP A 179 -30.27 1.63 -1.09
N ARG A 180 -31.15 2.59 -0.82
CA ARG A 180 -32.60 2.45 -0.96
C ARG A 180 -32.99 2.48 -2.43
N SER A 181 -33.27 1.32 -3.01
CA SER A 181 -33.73 1.20 -4.40
C SER A 181 -35.08 1.86 -4.66
N ASP A 182 -35.90 2.10 -3.63
CA ASP A 182 -37.17 2.81 -3.73
C ASP A 182 -37.03 4.35 -3.80
N ARG A 183 -35.83 4.88 -3.52
CA ARG A 183 -35.56 6.33 -3.46
C ARG A 183 -34.45 6.80 -4.39
N PHE A 184 -33.46 5.94 -4.64
CA PHE A 184 -32.28 6.28 -5.40
C PHE A 184 -32.08 5.29 -6.54
N THR A 185 -31.84 5.83 -7.73
CA THR A 185 -31.46 5.07 -8.92
C THR A 185 -30.13 5.60 -9.40
N PHE A 186 -29.14 4.73 -9.50
CA PHE A 186 -27.83 5.03 -10.07
C PHE A 186 -27.73 4.33 -11.42
N THR A 187 -27.35 5.08 -12.46
CA THR A 187 -27.29 4.55 -13.83
C THR A 187 -25.88 4.16 -14.26
N ASP A 188 -24.89 4.39 -13.39
CA ASP A 188 -23.49 4.18 -13.70
C ASP A 188 -22.69 3.97 -12.41
N PHE A 189 -21.93 2.88 -12.37
CA PHE A 189 -21.05 2.46 -11.27
C PHE A 189 -19.57 2.39 -11.69
N SER A 190 -19.22 2.92 -12.88
CA SER A 190 -17.85 2.88 -13.43
C SER A 190 -16.79 3.47 -12.50
N ALA A 191 -17.17 4.42 -11.63
CA ALA A 191 -16.30 5.02 -10.63
C ALA A 191 -16.10 4.16 -9.36
N GLY A 192 -16.61 2.93 -9.31
CA GLY A 192 -16.44 2.00 -8.17
C GLY A 192 -17.20 2.38 -6.89
N ASN A 193 -17.74 3.60 -6.79
CA ASN A 193 -18.43 4.08 -5.61
C ASN A 193 -19.57 5.08 -5.90
N VAL A 194 -20.68 4.93 -5.17
CA VAL A 194 -21.85 5.80 -5.15
C VAL A 194 -21.58 7.06 -4.30
N LEU A 195 -20.73 6.98 -3.28
CA LEU A 195 -20.40 8.08 -2.36
C LEU A 195 -19.63 9.21 -3.03
N ILE A 196 -18.84 8.97 -4.08
CA ILE A 196 -18.12 10.05 -4.79
C ILE A 196 -19.08 10.85 -5.70
N LYS A 197 -20.30 10.35 -5.93
CA LYS A 197 -21.35 11.03 -6.70
C LYS A 197 -22.28 11.84 -5.79
N TRP A 198 -21.74 12.80 -5.01
CA TRP A 198 -22.53 13.64 -4.10
C TRP A 198 -23.57 14.54 -4.77
N THR A 199 -23.61 14.64 -6.11
CA THR A 199 -24.48 15.62 -6.80
C THR A 199 -25.03 15.10 -8.11
N VAL A 200 -25.91 14.10 -8.08
CA VAL A 200 -26.90 13.96 -9.16
C VAL A 200 -28.26 13.55 -8.64
N VAL A 201 -28.88 14.43 -7.85
CA VAL A 201 -30.34 14.48 -7.86
C VAL A 201 -30.74 15.04 -9.23
N LYS A 202 -31.11 14.17 -10.16
CA LYS A 202 -31.92 14.59 -11.31
C LYS A 202 -33.26 15.05 -10.73
N ASP A 203 -33.49 16.36 -10.74
CA ASP A 203 -34.60 17.11 -10.13
C ASP A 203 -34.59 17.25 -8.59
N PRO A 204 -33.95 18.30 -8.04
CA PRO A 204 -34.34 18.78 -6.72
C PRO A 204 -35.76 19.35 -6.83
N GLN A 205 -36.78 18.55 -6.52
CA GLN A 205 -38.11 19.08 -6.27
C GLN A 205 -38.01 20.04 -5.07
N PRO A 206 -38.49 21.29 -5.19
CA PRO A 206 -38.43 22.23 -4.09
C PRO A 206 -39.26 21.67 -2.93
N VAL A 207 -38.63 21.54 -1.77
CA VAL A 207 -39.33 21.25 -0.51
C VAL A 207 -40.18 22.47 -0.18
N GLN A 208 -41.50 22.29 -0.05
CA GLN A 208 -42.41 23.30 0.52
C GLN A 208 -42.16 23.49 2.00
#